data_AF-A0A813Y9J4-F1
#
_entry.id   AF-A0A813Y9J4-F1
#
_cell.length_a   1.000
_cell.length_b   1.000
_cell.length_c   1.000
_cell.angle_alpha   90.00
_cell.angle_beta   90.00
_cell.angle_gamma   90.00
#
_symmetry.space_group_name_H-M   'P 1'
#
loop_
_entity.id
_entity.type
_entity.pdbx_description
1 polymer ?
#
loop_
_entity_poly.entity_id
_entity_poly.type
_entity_poly.pdbx_seq_one_letter_code
_entity_poly.pdbx_strand_id
1 'polypeptide(L)'
;MCFIVISYQSDVTYCFYLFDSYSLHLLLAEILIEFELINGSISVDNQNEERAAIYKFKQRLDRFGKIAPEAKKISRALCFGTSHTMTSTTRPHLFITFQMPSQFIHSLERVFDLDYQDIPARLSHEQILSRIRAHTPDAILFSGGTKIDKEIISAAGDKLKMLATFSVGYNHIDIKECEKRGIPIGYTPGVLTDTTADLAITLLLATSRRIAEAMRTVRNGEWGTSSNIMWMCGKPLINSTIGIVGLGRIGLAIARRLQPFSIQRILYSGTREKYFDSDNDKKLFKFVQFEELLHESDFVIIACALNEETTNMFNKKAFEQMKNDAILINISRGGIVDQDALYDALKNGQIRAAGKESFY
;
A
#
# COMPACT_ATOMS: atom_id res chain seq x y z
N MET A 1 6.44 -5.95 0.18
CA MET A 1 7.85 -5.66 -0.18
C MET A 1 7.77 -4.61 -1.28
N CYS A 2 8.16 -3.37 -0.99
CA CYS A 2 8.15 -2.29 -1.99
C CYS A 2 9.44 -2.38 -2.80
N PHE A 3 9.32 -2.43 -4.12
CA PHE A 3 10.47 -2.50 -5.02
C PHE A 3 10.44 -1.25 -5.89
N ILE A 4 11.45 -0.39 -5.81
CA ILE A 4 11.52 0.77 -6.71
C ILE A 4 12.26 0.32 -7.97
N VAL A 5 11.57 0.13 -9.10
CA VAL A 5 12.28 0.01 -10.39
C VAL A 5 11.86 1.14 -11.29
N ILE A 6 12.87 1.89 -11.71
CA ILE A 6 12.80 2.88 -12.77
C ILE A 6 13.39 2.18 -13.98
N SER A 7 12.56 1.88 -14.98
CA SER A 7 13.00 1.18 -16.20
C SER A 7 13.14 2.17 -17.34
N TYR A 8 14.33 2.18 -17.94
CA TYR A 8 14.64 2.82 -19.22
C TYR A 8 15.44 1.80 -20.03
N GLN A 9 14.95 1.40 -21.19
CA GLN A 9 15.69 0.55 -22.15
C GLN A 9 16.43 -0.65 -21.50
N SER A 10 15.66 -1.52 -20.82
CA SER A 10 16.01 -2.91 -20.45
C SER A 10 16.98 -3.21 -19.29
N ASP A 11 17.40 -2.26 -18.43
CA ASP A 11 18.16 -2.59 -17.21
C ASP A 11 17.48 -2.16 -15.90
N VAL A 12 17.60 -2.98 -14.84
CA VAL A 12 16.88 -2.88 -13.55
C VAL A 12 17.85 -2.87 -12.36
N THR A 13 17.81 -1.89 -11.43
CA THR A 13 18.28 -2.10 -10.02
C THR A 13 17.84 -1.02 -8.99
N TYR A 14 17.58 -1.49 -7.73
CA TYR A 14 17.64 -0.89 -6.35
C TYR A 14 16.34 -0.91 -5.50
N CYS A 15 16.44 -1.25 -4.20
CA CYS A 15 15.33 -1.67 -3.31
C CYS A 15 15.33 -0.92 -1.97
N PHE A 16 14.16 -0.46 -1.46
CA PHE A 16 14.01 0.21 -0.16
C PHE A 16 12.71 -0.18 0.57
N TYR A 17 12.78 -0.32 1.90
CA TYR A 17 11.63 -0.61 2.79
C TYR A 17 10.89 0.67 3.18
N LEU A 18 9.57 0.71 3.01
CA LEU A 18 8.70 1.85 3.33
C LEU A 18 7.73 1.55 4.48
N PHE A 19 8.26 1.22 5.66
CA PHE A 19 7.45 1.19 6.87
C PHE A 19 8.15 1.95 7.99
N ASP A 20 7.43 2.87 8.62
CA ASP A 20 7.86 3.49 9.86
C ASP A 20 7.41 2.66 11.07
N SER A 21 8.07 2.87 12.21
CA SER A 21 7.71 2.17 13.44
C SER A 21 6.28 2.47 13.92
N TYR A 22 5.69 3.60 13.52
CA TYR A 22 4.38 4.06 13.94
C TYR A 22 3.25 3.20 13.37
N SER A 23 3.30 2.88 12.08
CA SER A 23 2.32 2.03 11.39
C SER A 23 2.19 0.65 12.05
N LEU A 24 3.29 0.12 12.59
CA LEU A 24 3.31 -1.18 13.26
C LEU A 24 2.62 -1.15 14.63
N HIS A 25 2.72 -0.04 15.37
CA HIS A 25 2.01 0.12 16.65
C HIS A 25 0.49 0.22 16.46
N LEU A 26 0.03 0.89 15.40
CA LEU A 26 -1.41 1.04 15.13
C LEU A 26 -2.08 -0.29 14.79
N LEU A 27 -1.46 -1.11 13.92
CA LEU A 27 -2.02 -2.42 13.60
C LEU A 27 -2.05 -3.32 14.84
N LEU A 28 -0.98 -3.32 15.65
CA LEU A 28 -0.97 -4.12 16.87
C LEU A 28 -2.09 -3.72 17.83
N ALA A 29 -2.38 -2.43 17.95
CA ALA A 29 -3.51 -1.97 18.74
C ALA A 29 -4.86 -2.47 18.17
N GLU A 30 -5.06 -2.42 16.85
CA GLU A 30 -6.27 -2.96 16.21
C GLU A 30 -6.41 -4.47 16.41
N ILE A 31 -5.33 -5.24 16.22
CA ILE A 31 -5.32 -6.69 16.44
C ILE A 31 -5.70 -7.01 17.89
N LEU A 32 -5.10 -6.32 18.86
CA LEU A 32 -5.39 -6.55 20.28
C LEU A 32 -6.84 -6.23 20.63
N ILE A 33 -7.38 -5.10 20.14
CA ILE A 33 -8.77 -4.70 20.39
C ILE A 33 -9.76 -5.71 19.79
N GLU A 34 -9.59 -6.07 18.51
CA GLU A 34 -10.46 -7.03 17.84
C GLU A 34 -10.38 -8.41 18.53
N PHE A 35 -9.19 -8.83 18.94
CA PHE A 35 -9.00 -10.12 19.61
C PHE A 35 -9.65 -10.16 21.01
N GLU A 36 -9.56 -9.07 21.78
CA GLU A 36 -10.23 -8.97 23.09
C GLU A 36 -11.77 -8.93 22.96
N LEU A 37 -12.28 -8.30 21.91
CA LEU A 37 -13.71 -8.28 21.58
C LEU A 37 -14.21 -9.68 21.20
N ILE A 38 -13.50 -10.40 20.33
CA ILE A 38 -13.89 -11.74 19.88
C ILE A 38 -13.91 -12.76 21.02
N ASN A 39 -13.04 -12.63 22.02
CA ASN A 39 -13.01 -13.52 23.17
C ASN A 39 -13.92 -13.08 24.34
N GLY A 40 -14.77 -12.06 24.13
CA GLY A 40 -15.73 -11.60 25.14
C GLY A 40 -15.10 -11.06 26.42
N SER A 41 -13.82 -10.67 26.36
CA SER A 41 -13.07 -10.13 27.51
C SER A 41 -13.36 -8.64 27.74
N ILE A 42 -13.94 -7.98 26.72
CA ILE A 42 -14.59 -6.68 26.80
C ILE A 42 -16.08 -6.90 26.54
N SER A 43 -16.95 -6.66 27.53
CA SER A 43 -18.41 -6.57 27.31
C SER A 43 -18.81 -5.11 27.13
N VAL A 44 -19.48 -4.77 26.02
CA VAL A 44 -19.93 -3.40 25.76
C VAL A 44 -21.44 -3.40 25.51
N ASP A 45 -22.17 -2.61 26.30
CA ASP A 45 -23.63 -2.66 26.44
C ASP A 45 -24.43 -2.02 25.28
N ASN A 46 -23.80 -1.60 24.17
CA ASN A 46 -24.54 -1.02 23.05
C ASN A 46 -23.76 -0.97 21.71
N GLN A 47 -24.30 -1.58 20.65
CA GLN A 47 -23.73 -1.58 19.29
C GLN A 47 -23.54 -0.18 18.66
N ASN A 48 -24.25 0.84 19.15
CA ASN A 48 -24.10 2.22 18.68
C ASN A 48 -22.91 2.95 19.35
N GLU A 49 -22.53 2.55 20.56
CA GLU A 49 -21.36 3.08 21.26
C GLU A 49 -20.06 2.45 20.76
N GLU A 50 -20.10 1.19 20.33
CA GLU A 50 -19.03 0.47 19.62
C GLU A 50 -18.53 1.26 18.39
N ARG A 51 -19.47 1.61 17.49
CA ARG A 51 -19.16 2.44 16.32
C ARG A 51 -18.70 3.83 16.73
N ALA A 52 -19.30 4.42 17.76
CA ALA A 52 -18.93 5.76 18.23
C ALA A 52 -17.56 5.80 18.92
N ALA A 53 -17.13 4.75 19.62
CA ALA A 53 -15.83 4.66 20.31
C ALA A 53 -14.71 4.36 19.32
N ILE A 54 -14.90 3.41 18.40
CA ILE A 54 -13.98 3.15 17.28
C ILE A 54 -13.89 4.38 16.38
N TYR A 55 -15.00 5.06 16.11
CA TYR A 55 -15.03 6.29 15.34
C TYR A 55 -14.41 7.48 16.09
N LYS A 56 -14.60 7.62 17.40
CA LYS A 56 -13.93 8.64 18.24
C LYS A 56 -12.43 8.36 18.40
N PHE A 57 -12.02 7.09 18.42
CA PHE A 57 -10.62 6.66 18.43
C PHE A 57 -9.96 6.96 17.07
N LYS A 58 -10.62 6.61 15.96
CA LYS A 58 -10.22 6.98 14.59
C LYS A 58 -10.18 8.50 14.40
N GLN A 59 -11.18 9.25 14.88
CA GLN A 59 -11.18 10.73 14.85
C GLN A 59 -10.14 11.37 15.77
N ARG A 60 -9.78 10.73 16.90
CA ARG A 60 -8.66 11.17 17.74
C ARG A 60 -7.36 10.96 16.97
N LEU A 61 -7.14 9.78 16.42
CA LEU A 61 -5.96 9.49 15.59
C LEU A 61 -5.82 10.43 14.39
N ASP A 62 -6.91 10.70 13.67
CA ASP A 62 -6.95 11.66 12.55
C ASP A 62 -6.69 13.12 13.01
N ARG A 63 -7.11 13.49 14.22
CA ARG A 63 -6.81 14.82 14.82
C ARG A 63 -5.39 14.92 15.39
N PHE A 64 -4.75 13.81 15.73
CA PHE A 64 -3.39 13.73 16.28
C PHE A 64 -2.33 13.48 15.20
N GLY A 65 -2.53 14.04 13.99
CA GLY A 65 -1.55 14.08 12.90
C GLY A 65 -0.22 14.81 13.22
N LYS A 66 0.07 15.06 14.49
CA LYS A 66 1.39 15.38 15.02
C LYS A 66 1.54 14.67 16.36
N ILE A 67 2.71 14.04 16.56
CA ILE A 67 3.33 13.67 17.86
C ILE A 67 3.33 12.13 18.16
N ALA A 68 4.41 11.49 17.70
CA ALA A 68 4.90 10.15 18.09
C ALA A 68 4.95 9.83 19.62
N PRO A 69 5.07 10.81 20.53
CA PRO A 69 4.98 10.57 21.98
C PRO A 69 3.68 9.95 22.52
N GLU A 70 2.51 10.21 21.93
CA GLU A 70 1.23 9.78 22.52
C GLU A 70 0.84 8.35 22.14
N ALA A 71 1.20 7.89 20.93
CA ALA A 71 1.12 6.46 20.56
C ALA A 71 2.05 5.58 21.43
N LYS A 72 3.21 6.11 21.84
CA LYS A 72 4.07 5.49 22.87
C LYS A 72 3.40 5.42 24.25
N LYS A 73 2.56 6.41 24.59
CA LYS A 73 1.80 6.46 25.84
C LYS A 73 0.62 5.49 25.84
N ILE A 74 -0.05 5.32 24.70
CA ILE A 74 -1.21 4.42 24.57
C ILE A 74 -0.78 2.96 24.38
N SER A 75 0.30 2.66 23.64
CA SER A 75 0.88 1.31 23.67
C SER A 75 1.34 0.93 25.07
N ARG A 76 1.90 1.87 25.84
CA ARG A 76 2.15 1.69 27.28
C ARG A 76 0.86 1.48 28.08
N ALA A 77 -0.22 2.20 27.79
CA ALA A 77 -1.50 2.05 28.50
C ALA A 77 -2.20 0.71 28.18
N LEU A 78 -2.16 0.22 26.94
CA LEU A 78 -2.62 -1.13 26.58
C LEU A 78 -1.70 -2.22 27.16
N CYS A 79 -0.40 -1.94 27.30
CA CYS A 79 0.56 -2.84 27.95
C CYS A 79 0.51 -2.82 29.49
N PHE A 80 -0.15 -1.84 30.12
CA PHE A 80 -0.12 -1.64 31.58
C PHE A 80 -1.47 -1.23 32.23
N GLY A 81 -2.57 -1.24 31.49
CA GLY A 81 -3.86 -0.71 31.93
C GLY A 81 -4.91 -1.80 32.07
N THR A 82 -5.32 -2.04 33.31
CA THR A 82 -6.37 -2.95 33.79
C THR A 82 -6.02 -4.44 33.71
N SER A 83 -5.72 -5.00 34.87
CA SER A 83 -5.85 -6.44 35.12
C SER A 83 -7.31 -6.83 34.89
N HIS A 84 -7.65 -7.20 33.67
CA HIS A 84 -8.82 -8.01 33.40
C HIS A 84 -8.31 -9.42 33.23
N THR A 85 -8.53 -10.21 34.27
CA THR A 85 -8.28 -11.64 34.29
C THR A 85 -9.00 -12.25 33.10
N MET A 86 -8.27 -12.58 32.04
CA MET A 86 -8.77 -13.47 31.00
C MET A 86 -9.23 -14.75 31.71
N THR A 87 -10.52 -15.04 31.66
CA THR A 87 -11.15 -16.21 32.28
C THR A 87 -10.85 -17.51 31.52
N SER A 88 -10.14 -17.43 30.38
CA SER A 88 -9.55 -18.56 29.67
C SER A 88 -8.17 -18.89 30.25
N THR A 89 -7.99 -20.12 30.73
CA THR A 89 -6.71 -20.61 31.29
C THR A 89 -5.60 -20.81 30.25
N THR A 90 -5.86 -20.57 28.97
CA THR A 90 -4.87 -20.70 27.87
C THR A 90 -4.82 -19.43 27.04
N ARG A 91 -3.59 -18.94 26.79
CA ARG A 91 -3.35 -17.83 25.88
C ARG A 91 -3.70 -18.26 24.45
N PRO A 92 -4.29 -17.37 23.65
CA PRO A 92 -4.57 -17.61 22.24
C PRO A 92 -3.28 -17.84 21.42
N HIS A 93 -3.33 -18.73 20.44
CA HIS A 93 -2.20 -18.99 19.57
C HIS A 93 -2.20 -18.05 18.34
N LEU A 94 -1.15 -17.25 18.17
CA LEU A 94 -0.98 -16.33 17.03
C LEU A 94 0.16 -16.80 16.13
N PHE A 95 -0.15 -17.07 14.86
CA PHE A 95 0.84 -17.39 13.85
C PHE A 95 1.23 -16.14 13.05
N ILE A 96 2.53 -15.79 13.03
CA ILE A 96 3.08 -14.64 12.31
C ILE A 96 3.90 -15.14 11.12
N THR A 97 3.50 -14.77 9.89
CA THR A 97 4.12 -15.32 8.66
C THR A 97 5.35 -14.56 8.18
N PHE A 98 5.84 -13.58 8.93
CA PHE A 98 6.97 -12.72 8.56
C PHE A 98 7.80 -12.33 9.78
N GLN A 99 9.06 -11.96 9.56
CA GLN A 99 9.90 -11.47 10.65
C GLN A 99 9.40 -10.12 11.15
N MET A 100 9.16 -10.02 12.45
CA MET A 100 8.77 -8.78 13.12
C MET A 100 9.89 -8.30 14.03
N PRO A 101 10.13 -6.98 14.17
CA PRO A 101 11.15 -6.49 15.09
C PRO A 101 10.89 -6.95 16.53
N SER A 102 11.95 -7.33 17.24
CA SER A 102 11.89 -7.96 18.57
C SER A 102 11.06 -7.18 19.60
N GLN A 103 11.11 -5.84 19.56
CA GLN A 103 10.34 -4.98 20.44
C GLN A 103 8.82 -5.24 20.39
N PHE A 104 8.30 -5.68 19.24
CA PHE A 104 6.88 -5.98 19.06
C PHE A 104 6.54 -7.42 19.41
N ILE A 105 7.48 -8.36 19.21
CA ILE A 105 7.35 -9.75 19.63
C ILE A 105 7.14 -9.80 21.15
N HIS A 106 7.99 -9.10 21.92
CA HIS A 106 7.85 -9.04 23.38
C HIS A 106 6.49 -8.49 23.85
N SER A 107 5.87 -7.57 23.10
CA SER A 107 4.54 -7.07 23.41
C SER A 107 3.46 -8.12 23.14
N LEU A 108 3.58 -8.87 22.05
CA LEU A 108 2.62 -9.91 21.67
C LEU A 108 2.73 -11.16 22.56
N GLU A 109 3.92 -11.57 22.98
CA GLU A 109 4.14 -12.73 23.87
C GLU A 109 3.44 -12.59 25.22
N ARG A 110 3.15 -11.36 25.66
CA ARG A 110 2.40 -11.10 26.89
C ARG A 110 0.92 -11.47 26.78
N VAL A 111 0.39 -11.57 25.56
CA VAL A 111 -1.04 -11.78 25.27
C VAL A 111 -1.28 -13.10 24.53
N PHE A 112 -0.36 -13.50 23.65
CA PHE A 112 -0.47 -14.66 22.78
C PHE A 112 0.65 -15.68 23.02
N ASP A 113 0.34 -16.95 22.75
CA ASP A 113 1.37 -17.95 22.47
C ASP A 113 1.73 -17.84 20.98
N LEU A 114 3.00 -17.57 20.68
CA LEU A 114 3.43 -17.20 19.32
C LEU A 114 4.06 -18.36 18.55
N ASP A 115 3.65 -18.50 17.28
CA ASP A 115 4.41 -19.21 16.24
C ASP A 115 4.93 -18.16 15.25
N TYR A 116 6.24 -18.03 15.11
CA TYR A 116 6.85 -17.10 14.15
C TYR A 116 8.21 -17.63 13.68
N GLN A 117 8.84 -16.90 12.76
CA GLN A 117 10.24 -17.13 12.42
C GLN A 117 11.03 -15.84 12.59
N ASP A 118 12.23 -15.94 13.19
CA ASP A 118 13.14 -14.82 13.38
C ASP A 118 14.16 -14.70 12.23
N ILE A 119 13.81 -15.21 11.05
CA ILE A 119 14.62 -15.14 9.84
C ILE A 119 13.86 -14.27 8.82
N PRO A 120 14.53 -13.32 8.14
CA PRO A 120 13.94 -12.50 7.09
C PRO A 120 13.70 -13.29 5.78
N ALA A 121 13.17 -14.51 5.90
CA ALA A 121 12.75 -15.33 4.77
C ALA A 121 11.23 -15.22 4.60
N ARG A 122 10.74 -15.47 3.38
CA ARG A 122 9.30 -15.64 3.14
C ARG A 122 8.98 -17.12 3.33
N LEU A 123 7.93 -17.42 4.08
CA LEU A 123 7.41 -18.78 4.16
C LEU A 123 6.77 -19.17 2.81
N SER A 124 7.07 -20.38 2.34
CA SER A 124 6.34 -20.99 1.23
C SER A 124 4.91 -21.32 1.67
N HIS A 125 4.02 -21.50 0.69
CA HIS A 125 2.64 -21.90 0.95
C HIS A 125 2.57 -23.24 1.72
N GLU A 126 3.40 -24.21 1.35
CA GLU A 126 3.51 -25.50 2.05
C GLU A 126 4.01 -25.37 3.50
N GLN A 127 4.96 -24.47 3.75
CA GLN A 127 5.46 -24.20 5.11
C GLN A 127 4.37 -23.57 5.98
N ILE A 128 3.60 -22.64 5.43
CA ILE A 128 2.45 -22.02 6.10
C ILE A 128 1.42 -23.09 6.45
N LEU A 129 1.03 -23.93 5.49
CA LEU A 129 0.09 -25.03 5.73
C LEU A 129 0.59 -26.00 6.79
N SER A 130 1.86 -26.38 6.74
CA SER A 130 2.46 -27.31 7.69
C SER A 130 2.41 -26.77 9.12
N ARG A 131 2.75 -25.49 9.32
CA ARG A 131 2.66 -24.83 10.64
C ARG A 131 1.23 -24.70 11.13
N ILE A 132 0.31 -24.30 10.25
CA ILE A 132 -1.12 -24.21 10.59
C ILE A 132 -1.67 -25.56 11.05
N ARG A 133 -1.35 -26.65 10.34
CA ARG A 133 -1.79 -28.01 10.71
C ARG A 133 -1.14 -28.50 12.01
N ALA A 134 0.11 -28.12 12.27
CA ALA A 134 0.84 -28.51 13.47
C ALA A 134 0.33 -27.78 14.73
N HIS A 135 0.01 -26.49 14.62
CA HIS A 135 -0.24 -25.64 15.80
C HIS A 135 -1.69 -25.16 15.93
N THR A 136 -2.52 -25.25 14.88
CA THR A 136 -3.95 -24.84 14.89
C THR A 136 -4.15 -23.43 15.47
N PRO A 137 -3.67 -22.38 14.78
CA PRO A 137 -3.69 -21.02 15.31
C PRO A 137 -5.11 -20.46 15.49
N ASP A 138 -5.31 -19.68 16.55
CA ASP A 138 -6.52 -18.89 16.78
C ASP A 138 -6.55 -17.64 15.88
N ALA A 139 -5.37 -17.09 15.55
CA ALA A 139 -5.23 -15.97 14.63
C ALA A 139 -3.98 -16.08 13.75
N ILE A 140 -4.04 -15.48 12.56
CA ILE A 140 -2.90 -15.40 11.65
C ILE A 140 -2.61 -13.93 11.33
N LEU A 141 -1.40 -13.49 11.62
CA LEU A 141 -0.84 -12.19 11.23
C LEU A 141 0.11 -12.38 10.05
N PHE A 142 -0.18 -11.75 8.93
CA PHE A 142 0.55 -11.95 7.69
C PHE A 142 0.81 -10.64 6.95
N SER A 143 1.72 -10.65 5.98
CA SER A 143 2.03 -9.46 5.16
C SER A 143 1.35 -9.56 3.79
N GLY A 144 1.32 -8.46 3.02
CA GLY A 144 0.80 -8.47 1.65
C GLY A 144 1.53 -9.39 0.66
N GLY A 145 2.67 -9.96 1.05
CA GLY A 145 3.32 -11.03 0.30
C GLY A 145 2.72 -12.41 0.54
N THR A 146 1.93 -12.62 1.59
CA THR A 146 1.37 -13.93 1.90
C THR A 146 -0.01 -14.07 1.26
N LYS A 147 -0.18 -15.03 0.35
CA LYS A 147 -1.51 -15.36 -0.17
C LYS A 147 -2.25 -16.19 0.88
N ILE A 148 -3.41 -15.72 1.33
CA ILE A 148 -4.32 -16.43 2.23
C ILE A 148 -5.50 -16.89 1.38
N ASP A 149 -5.36 -18.06 0.79
CA ASP A 149 -6.40 -18.68 -0.03
C ASP A 149 -7.29 -19.63 0.77
N LYS A 150 -8.30 -20.17 0.08
CA LYS A 150 -9.21 -21.17 0.64
C LYS A 150 -8.51 -22.36 1.29
N GLU A 151 -7.36 -22.80 0.77
CA GLU A 151 -6.64 -23.95 1.33
C GLU A 151 -6.07 -23.62 2.71
N ILE A 152 -5.40 -22.47 2.84
CA ILE A 152 -4.89 -21.97 4.12
C ILE A 152 -6.02 -21.77 5.13
N ILE A 153 -7.12 -21.13 4.71
CA ILE A 153 -8.29 -20.88 5.57
C ILE A 153 -8.91 -22.22 6.02
N SER A 154 -9.01 -23.20 5.11
CA SER A 154 -9.56 -24.52 5.42
C SER A 154 -8.65 -25.30 6.37
N ALA A 155 -7.33 -25.23 6.19
CA ALA A 155 -6.36 -25.93 7.02
C ALA A 155 -6.33 -25.41 8.46
N ALA A 156 -6.65 -24.13 8.69
CA ALA A 156 -6.73 -23.55 10.02
C ALA A 156 -7.95 -24.05 10.82
N GLY A 157 -8.97 -24.55 10.13
CA GLY A 157 -10.15 -25.16 10.73
C GLY A 157 -11.02 -24.17 11.52
N ASP A 158 -11.94 -24.71 12.32
CA ASP A 158 -12.95 -23.92 13.04
C ASP A 158 -12.38 -23.14 14.23
N LYS A 159 -11.11 -23.38 14.58
CA LYS A 159 -10.40 -22.66 15.65
C LYS A 159 -9.92 -21.28 15.20
N LEU A 160 -9.80 -21.04 13.89
CA LEU A 160 -9.37 -19.75 13.36
C LEU A 160 -10.44 -18.68 13.61
N LYS A 161 -10.11 -17.71 14.45
CA LYS A 161 -11.00 -16.61 14.85
C LYS A 161 -10.73 -15.31 14.11
N MET A 162 -9.52 -15.09 13.58
CA MET A 162 -9.17 -13.83 12.94
C MET A 162 -8.02 -13.95 11.94
N LEU A 163 -8.11 -13.16 10.87
CA LEU A 163 -7.02 -12.88 9.94
C LEU A 163 -6.63 -11.42 10.05
N ALA A 164 -5.33 -11.12 10.17
CA ALA A 164 -4.84 -9.74 10.20
C ALA A 164 -3.71 -9.55 9.19
N THR A 165 -3.84 -8.56 8.32
CA THR A 165 -2.85 -8.28 7.29
C THR A 165 -2.11 -6.97 7.51
N PHE A 166 -0.78 -7.05 7.41
CA PHE A 166 0.13 -5.91 7.41
C PHE A 166 0.14 -5.24 6.02
N SER A 167 -1.02 -4.73 5.59
CA SER A 167 -1.19 -4.04 4.31
C SER A 167 -2.54 -3.31 4.21
N VAL A 168 -2.58 -2.24 3.40
CA VAL A 168 -3.83 -1.54 3.05
C VAL A 168 -4.66 -2.33 2.05
N GLY A 169 -4.02 -2.86 0.99
CA GLY A 169 -4.68 -3.74 0.02
C GLY A 169 -4.85 -5.14 0.60
N TYR A 170 -5.93 -5.82 0.22
CA TYR A 170 -6.29 -7.16 0.71
C TYR A 170 -6.59 -8.14 -0.45
N ASN A 171 -6.07 -7.85 -1.65
CA ASN A 171 -6.25 -8.66 -2.85
C ASN A 171 -5.61 -10.07 -2.79
N HIS A 172 -4.78 -10.31 -1.77
CA HIS A 172 -4.14 -11.60 -1.47
C HIS A 172 -4.92 -12.46 -0.49
N ILE A 173 -6.15 -12.05 -0.10
CA ILE A 173 -7.03 -12.78 0.80
C ILE A 173 -8.27 -13.25 0.03
N ASP A 174 -8.66 -14.51 0.22
CA ASP A 174 -9.95 -15.01 -0.26
C ASP A 174 -11.09 -14.49 0.65
N ILE A 175 -11.55 -13.28 0.36
CA ILE A 175 -12.61 -12.61 1.12
C ILE A 175 -13.91 -13.43 1.13
N LYS A 176 -14.25 -14.08 0.02
CA LYS A 176 -15.49 -14.86 -0.09
C LYS A 176 -15.47 -16.07 0.85
N GLU A 177 -14.33 -16.75 0.97
CA GLU A 177 -14.19 -17.85 1.92
C GLU A 177 -14.22 -17.36 3.38
N CYS A 178 -13.63 -16.19 3.67
CA CYS A 178 -13.69 -15.59 5.00
C CYS A 178 -15.12 -15.22 5.40
N GLU A 179 -15.87 -14.57 4.51
CA GLU A 179 -17.28 -14.22 4.72
C GLU A 179 -18.15 -15.45 4.95
N LYS A 180 -17.96 -16.50 4.15
CA LYS A 180 -18.69 -17.78 4.30
C LYS A 180 -18.50 -18.40 5.68
N ARG A 181 -17.33 -18.23 6.29
CA ARG A 181 -16.98 -18.79 7.60
C ARG A 181 -17.14 -17.81 8.76
N GLY A 182 -17.53 -16.57 8.50
CA GLY A 182 -17.63 -15.53 9.52
C GLY A 182 -16.28 -15.13 10.13
N ILE A 183 -15.18 -15.25 9.38
CA ILE A 183 -13.84 -14.92 9.88
C ILE A 183 -13.56 -13.42 9.61
N PRO A 184 -13.42 -12.57 10.65
CA PRO A 184 -13.10 -11.17 10.50
C PRO A 184 -11.68 -10.95 9.96
N ILE A 185 -11.50 -9.84 9.24
CA ILE A 185 -10.24 -9.44 8.61
C ILE A 185 -9.82 -8.04 9.10
N GLY A 186 -8.69 -7.97 9.78
CA GLY A 186 -8.00 -6.72 10.12
C GLY A 186 -7.02 -6.31 9.01
N TYR A 187 -6.97 -5.01 8.68
CA TYR A 187 -6.05 -4.42 7.70
C TYR A 187 -5.73 -2.97 8.09
N THR A 188 -4.77 -2.30 7.44
CA THR A 188 -4.21 -1.02 7.92
C THR A 188 -4.58 0.21 7.07
N PRO A 189 -5.86 0.63 6.96
CA PRO A 189 -6.21 1.80 6.16
C PRO A 189 -5.63 3.09 6.74
N GLY A 190 -5.25 4.03 5.87
CA GLY A 190 -4.88 5.40 6.25
C GLY A 190 -3.41 5.60 6.63
N VAL A 191 -2.78 4.63 7.31
CA VAL A 191 -1.43 4.79 7.90
C VAL A 191 -0.31 4.95 6.87
N LEU A 192 -0.50 4.48 5.63
CA LEU A 192 0.49 4.57 4.55
C LEU A 192 0.23 5.70 3.56
N THR A 193 -0.84 6.49 3.75
CA THR A 193 -1.30 7.45 2.72
C THR A 193 -0.20 8.42 2.31
N ASP A 194 0.43 9.06 3.29
CA ASP A 194 1.46 10.07 3.04
C ASP A 194 2.75 9.46 2.52
N THR A 195 3.20 8.34 3.11
CA THR A 195 4.43 7.66 2.69
C THR A 195 4.34 7.13 1.25
N THR A 196 3.20 6.55 0.86
CA THR A 196 2.98 6.10 -0.52
C THR A 196 2.87 7.30 -1.47
N ALA A 197 2.24 8.41 -1.04
CA ALA A 197 2.20 9.62 -1.84
C ALA A 197 3.60 10.22 -2.06
N ASP A 198 4.44 10.28 -1.02
CA ASP A 198 5.84 10.74 -1.12
C ASP A 198 6.66 9.87 -2.08
N LEU A 199 6.46 8.55 -2.02
CA LEU A 199 7.09 7.64 -2.97
C LEU A 199 6.63 7.91 -4.41
N ALA A 200 5.34 8.15 -4.63
CA ALA A 200 4.84 8.46 -5.96
C ALA A 200 5.49 9.71 -6.56
N ILE A 201 5.67 10.76 -5.74
CA ILE A 201 6.39 11.97 -6.16
C ILE A 201 7.86 11.66 -6.45
N THR A 202 8.49 10.83 -5.61
CA THR A 202 9.89 10.42 -5.80
C THR A 202 10.06 9.63 -7.10
N LEU A 203 9.20 8.66 -7.38
CA LEU A 203 9.19 7.90 -8.64
C LEU A 203 8.94 8.81 -9.84
N LEU A 204 7.99 9.74 -9.74
CA LEU A 204 7.70 10.72 -10.77
C LEU A 204 8.93 11.59 -11.10
N LEU A 205 9.56 12.16 -10.08
CA LEU A 205 10.74 13.01 -10.25
C LEU A 205 11.95 12.21 -10.75
N ALA A 206 12.19 11.03 -10.20
CA ALA A 206 13.30 10.18 -10.59
C ALA A 206 13.19 9.69 -12.03
N THR A 207 11.98 9.36 -12.47
CA THR A 207 11.70 8.93 -13.85
C THR A 207 11.75 10.11 -14.81
N SER A 208 11.08 11.22 -14.48
CA SER A 208 11.04 12.42 -15.34
C SER A 208 12.39 13.08 -15.52
N ARG A 209 13.25 13.04 -14.50
CA ARG A 209 14.60 13.63 -14.50
C ARG A 209 15.72 12.64 -14.74
N ARG A 210 15.41 11.39 -15.11
CA ARG A 210 16.40 10.36 -15.50
C ARG A 210 17.45 10.11 -14.40
N ILE A 211 17.04 10.17 -13.13
CA ILE A 211 17.96 10.10 -11.99
C ILE A 211 18.71 8.76 -11.95
N ALA A 212 18.03 7.64 -12.25
CA ALA A 212 18.65 6.33 -12.26
C ALA A 212 19.78 6.23 -13.30
N GLU A 213 19.52 6.69 -14.53
CA GLU A 213 20.51 6.74 -15.60
C GLU A 213 21.66 7.67 -15.24
N ALA A 214 21.36 8.84 -14.66
CA ALA A 214 22.37 9.78 -14.20
C ALA A 214 23.33 9.17 -13.19
N MET A 215 22.79 8.48 -12.18
CA MET A 215 23.60 7.80 -11.17
C MET A 215 24.48 6.71 -11.80
N ARG A 216 23.96 5.94 -12.76
CA ARG A 216 24.74 4.91 -13.47
C ARG A 216 25.90 5.54 -14.23
N THR A 217 25.64 6.57 -15.02
CA THR A 217 26.65 7.31 -15.78
C THR A 217 27.76 7.85 -14.87
N VAL A 218 27.42 8.44 -13.72
CA VAL A 218 28.44 8.93 -12.77
C VAL A 218 29.30 7.78 -12.26
N ARG A 219 28.68 6.67 -11.85
CA ARG A 219 29.38 5.49 -11.31
C ARG A 219 30.31 4.84 -12.34
N ASN A 220 29.94 4.89 -13.61
CA ASN A 220 30.73 4.36 -14.71
C ASN A 220 31.88 5.31 -15.13
N GLY A 221 32.01 6.49 -14.53
CA GLY A 221 33.02 7.47 -14.93
C GLY A 221 32.71 8.17 -16.26
N GLU A 222 31.47 8.11 -16.73
CA GLU A 222 31.03 8.67 -18.01
C GLU A 222 30.61 10.15 -17.91
N TRP A 223 30.73 10.77 -16.73
CA TRP A 223 30.39 12.18 -16.54
C TRP A 223 31.25 13.08 -17.45
N GLY A 224 30.60 13.97 -18.19
CA GLY A 224 31.29 14.94 -19.05
C GLY A 224 31.84 14.36 -20.35
N THR A 225 31.55 13.10 -20.67
CA THR A 225 31.99 12.46 -21.93
C THR A 225 31.13 12.86 -23.14
N SER A 226 29.91 13.33 -22.91
CA SER A 226 28.98 13.73 -23.97
C SER A 226 29.07 15.23 -24.26
N SER A 227 29.27 15.58 -25.53
CA SER A 227 29.16 16.96 -26.04
C SER A 227 27.72 17.35 -26.45
N ASN A 228 26.77 16.41 -26.36
CA ASN A 228 25.37 16.65 -26.71
C ASN A 228 24.66 17.45 -25.60
N ILE A 229 24.28 18.69 -25.89
CA ILE A 229 23.57 19.58 -24.96
C ILE A 229 22.19 19.06 -24.50
N MET A 230 21.59 18.14 -25.27
CA MET A 230 20.32 17.48 -24.94
C MET A 230 20.50 16.19 -24.13
N TRP A 231 21.75 15.79 -23.88
CA TRP A 231 22.05 14.58 -23.16
C TRP A 231 21.45 14.63 -21.75
N MET A 232 20.72 13.58 -21.39
CA MET A 232 20.03 13.43 -20.11
C MET A 232 18.96 14.51 -19.79
N CYS A 233 18.53 15.32 -20.77
CA CYS A 233 17.39 16.22 -20.55
C CYS A 233 16.11 15.41 -20.22
N GLY A 234 15.52 15.72 -19.07
CA GLY A 234 14.29 15.14 -18.59
C GLY A 234 13.03 15.84 -19.11
N LYS A 235 11.85 15.32 -18.73
CA LYS A 235 10.57 16.00 -18.95
C LYS A 235 10.25 16.88 -17.73
N PRO A 236 10.03 18.19 -17.88
CA PRO A 236 9.69 19.05 -16.76
C PRO A 236 8.22 18.87 -16.33
N LEU A 237 7.92 19.13 -15.05
CA LEU A 237 6.55 19.11 -14.53
C LEU A 237 5.82 20.45 -14.69
N ILE A 238 6.56 21.55 -14.86
CA ILE A 238 5.97 22.89 -15.02
C ILE A 238 5.01 22.91 -16.21
N ASN A 239 3.84 23.52 -16.04
CA ASN A 239 2.77 23.62 -17.03
C ASN A 239 2.27 22.27 -17.58
N SER A 240 2.55 21.15 -16.90
CA SER A 240 2.08 19.83 -17.33
C SER A 240 0.67 19.52 -16.84
N THR A 241 -0.05 18.68 -17.59
CA THR A 241 -1.30 18.06 -17.15
C THR A 241 -1.01 16.71 -16.50
N ILE A 242 -1.46 16.53 -15.25
CA ILE A 242 -1.31 15.29 -14.49
C ILE A 242 -2.61 14.49 -14.52
N GLY A 243 -2.56 13.26 -15.02
CA GLY A 243 -3.65 12.29 -14.94
C GLY A 243 -3.50 11.38 -13.72
N ILE A 244 -4.51 11.29 -12.87
CA ILE A 244 -4.53 10.39 -11.72
C ILE A 244 -5.67 9.39 -11.87
N VAL A 245 -5.34 8.12 -12.06
CA VAL A 245 -6.32 7.03 -12.11
C VAL A 245 -6.57 6.54 -10.68
N GLY A 246 -7.72 6.90 -10.12
CA GLY A 246 -8.09 6.62 -8.73
C GLY A 246 -7.77 7.76 -7.77
N LEU A 247 -8.71 8.72 -7.63
CA LEU A 247 -8.58 9.82 -6.66
C LEU A 247 -9.08 9.42 -5.25
N GLY A 248 -8.49 8.35 -4.71
CA GLY A 248 -8.68 7.93 -3.31
C GLY A 248 -7.87 8.78 -2.32
N ARG A 249 -7.63 8.25 -1.11
CA ARG A 249 -6.78 8.93 -0.09
C ARG A 249 -5.38 9.23 -0.64
N ILE A 250 -4.74 8.20 -1.21
CA ILE A 250 -3.39 8.30 -1.80
C ILE A 250 -3.40 9.21 -3.04
N GLY A 251 -4.32 8.99 -3.99
CA GLY A 251 -4.42 9.82 -5.18
C GLY A 251 -4.60 11.32 -4.87
N LEU A 252 -5.43 11.65 -3.88
CA LEU A 252 -5.60 13.03 -3.43
C LEU A 252 -4.33 13.57 -2.75
N ALA A 253 -3.67 12.77 -1.90
CA ALA A 253 -2.42 13.17 -1.25
C ALA A 253 -1.29 13.44 -2.26
N ILE A 254 -1.21 12.66 -3.34
CA ILE A 254 -0.31 12.87 -4.48
C ILE A 254 -0.66 14.18 -5.18
N ALA A 255 -1.93 14.37 -5.53
CA ALA A 255 -2.40 15.56 -6.22
C ALA A 255 -2.04 16.85 -5.47
N ARG A 256 -2.23 16.86 -4.14
CA ARG A 256 -1.86 17.99 -3.28
C ARG A 256 -0.36 18.30 -3.29
N ARG A 257 0.49 17.27 -3.29
CA ARG A 257 1.94 17.41 -3.36
C ARG A 257 2.44 17.91 -4.71
N LEU A 258 1.66 17.74 -5.77
CA LEU A 258 2.00 18.22 -7.11
C LEU A 258 1.66 19.69 -7.36
N GLN A 259 0.76 20.30 -6.58
CA GLN A 259 0.36 21.70 -6.76
C GLN A 259 1.54 22.69 -6.75
N PRO A 260 2.54 22.57 -5.85
CA PRO A 260 3.68 23.49 -5.81
C PRO A 260 4.63 23.37 -7.01
N PHE A 261 4.49 22.36 -7.87
CA PHE A 261 5.33 22.18 -9.07
C PHE A 261 4.86 23.01 -10.27
N SER A 262 3.93 23.95 -10.07
CA SER A 262 3.38 24.81 -11.12
C SER A 262 2.82 24.01 -12.30
N ILE A 263 2.12 22.92 -12.00
CA ILE A 263 1.38 22.12 -12.98
C ILE A 263 0.20 22.93 -13.54
N GLN A 264 -0.24 22.59 -14.75
CA GLN A 264 -1.37 23.25 -15.38
C GLN A 264 -2.71 22.83 -14.76
N ARG A 265 -2.94 21.52 -14.64
CA ARG A 265 -4.17 20.93 -14.08
C ARG A 265 -3.99 19.47 -13.73
N ILE A 266 -4.95 18.95 -12.97
CA ILE A 266 -5.07 17.55 -12.57
C ILE A 266 -6.36 16.99 -13.17
N LEU A 267 -6.20 16.02 -14.05
CA LEU A 267 -7.29 15.17 -14.52
C LEU A 267 -7.36 13.94 -13.62
N TYR A 268 -8.56 13.51 -13.26
CA TYR A 268 -8.70 12.28 -12.51
C TYR A 268 -9.88 11.44 -13.00
N SER A 269 -9.71 10.13 -12.94
CA SER A 269 -10.74 9.15 -13.26
C SER A 269 -10.95 8.19 -12.09
N GLY A 270 -12.09 7.51 -12.08
CA GLY A 270 -12.49 6.57 -11.02
C GLY A 270 -13.99 6.36 -11.02
N THR A 271 -14.50 5.72 -9.96
CA THR A 271 -15.92 5.34 -9.88
C THR A 271 -16.89 6.51 -9.72
N ARG A 272 -16.41 7.65 -9.19
CA ARG A 272 -17.23 8.84 -8.98
C ARG A 272 -16.40 10.12 -8.93
N GLU A 273 -17.03 11.20 -9.37
CA GLU A 273 -16.53 12.55 -9.18
C GLU A 273 -16.40 12.89 -7.69
N LYS A 274 -15.37 13.65 -7.34
CA LYS A 274 -15.13 14.20 -6.01
C LYS A 274 -15.66 15.62 -5.93
N TYR A 275 -16.29 15.92 -4.81
CA TYR A 275 -16.70 17.25 -4.48
C TYR A 275 -15.53 18.02 -3.84
N PHE A 276 -15.29 19.24 -4.31
CA PHE A 276 -14.27 20.15 -3.79
C PHE A 276 -14.92 21.49 -3.41
N ASP A 277 -14.70 21.95 -2.18
CA ASP A 277 -15.28 23.21 -1.71
C ASP A 277 -14.56 24.44 -2.27
N SER A 278 -13.24 24.37 -2.46
CA SER A 278 -12.45 25.53 -2.87
C SER A 278 -12.52 25.78 -4.38
N ASP A 279 -12.70 27.03 -4.79
CA ASP A 279 -12.76 27.39 -6.21
C ASP A 279 -11.42 27.14 -6.94
N ASN A 280 -10.30 27.23 -6.21
CA ASN A 280 -8.99 26.84 -6.75
C ASN A 280 -8.94 25.35 -7.06
N ASP A 281 -9.48 24.50 -6.19
CA ASP A 281 -9.53 23.06 -6.45
C ASP A 281 -10.49 22.72 -7.58
N LYS A 282 -11.65 23.38 -7.66
CA LYS A 282 -12.58 23.19 -8.79
C LYS A 282 -11.95 23.54 -10.14
N LYS A 283 -11.03 24.51 -10.17
CA LYS A 283 -10.28 24.88 -11.38
C LYS A 283 -9.14 23.93 -11.67
N LEU A 284 -8.47 23.43 -10.63
CA LEU A 284 -7.29 22.57 -10.79
C LEU A 284 -7.67 21.11 -11.08
N PHE A 285 -8.72 20.59 -10.45
CA PHE A 285 -9.15 19.21 -10.56
C PHE A 285 -10.34 19.07 -11.51
N LYS A 286 -10.22 18.19 -12.51
CA LYS A 286 -11.31 17.85 -13.42
C LYS A 286 -11.54 16.33 -13.45
N PHE A 287 -12.75 15.91 -13.16
CA PHE A 287 -13.16 14.51 -13.35
C PHE A 287 -13.38 14.26 -14.84
N VAL A 288 -12.77 13.20 -15.36
CA VAL A 288 -12.85 12.83 -16.78
C VAL A 288 -12.94 11.31 -16.92
N GLN A 289 -13.37 10.85 -18.09
CA GLN A 289 -13.31 9.43 -18.44
C GLN A 289 -11.86 8.99 -18.66
N PHE A 290 -11.62 7.68 -18.61
CA PHE A 290 -10.27 7.11 -18.69
C PHE A 290 -9.56 7.49 -19.99
N GLU A 291 -10.26 7.41 -21.13
CA GLU A 291 -9.71 7.72 -22.45
C GLU A 291 -9.30 9.20 -22.55
N GLU A 292 -10.14 10.13 -22.07
CA GLU A 292 -9.81 11.57 -22.03
C GLU A 292 -8.60 11.83 -21.14
N LEU A 293 -8.50 11.13 -19.99
CA LEU A 293 -7.33 11.21 -19.12
C LEU A 293 -6.04 10.79 -19.86
N LEU A 294 -6.06 9.67 -20.59
CA LEU A 294 -4.89 9.18 -21.31
C LEU A 294 -4.44 10.15 -22.41
N HIS A 295 -5.39 10.68 -23.19
CA HIS A 295 -5.11 11.60 -24.30
C HIS A 295 -4.56 12.95 -23.83
N GLU A 296 -5.05 13.48 -22.70
CA GLU A 296 -4.71 14.84 -22.26
C GLU A 296 -3.53 14.91 -21.29
N SER A 297 -3.13 13.80 -20.68
CA SER A 297 -2.11 13.79 -19.61
C SER A 297 -0.68 13.68 -20.12
N ASP A 298 0.21 14.49 -19.54
CA ASP A 298 1.67 14.42 -19.75
C ASP A 298 2.33 13.42 -18.81
N PHE A 299 1.73 13.24 -17.65
CA PHE A 299 2.11 12.26 -16.64
C PHE A 299 0.86 11.54 -16.18
N VAL A 300 0.88 10.21 -16.17
CA VAL A 300 -0.24 9.39 -15.69
C VAL A 300 0.22 8.63 -14.44
N ILE A 301 -0.53 8.77 -13.34
CA ILE A 301 -0.24 8.14 -12.05
C ILE A 301 -1.37 7.18 -11.70
N ILE A 302 -1.03 5.90 -11.53
CA ILE A 302 -1.97 4.84 -11.15
C ILE A 302 -2.03 4.74 -9.62
N ALA A 303 -3.17 5.12 -9.05
CA ALA A 303 -3.45 5.09 -7.61
C ALA A 303 -4.77 4.34 -7.27
N CYS A 304 -5.24 3.49 -8.17
CA CYS A 304 -6.45 2.68 -8.00
C CYS A 304 -6.14 1.26 -7.47
N ALA A 305 -7.15 0.63 -6.84
CA ALA A 305 -7.01 -0.75 -6.39
C ALA A 305 -7.06 -1.73 -7.57
N LEU A 306 -6.37 -2.87 -7.43
CA LEU A 306 -6.49 -4.00 -8.37
C LEU A 306 -7.79 -4.76 -8.10
N ASN A 307 -8.62 -4.89 -9.12
CA ASN A 307 -9.85 -5.69 -9.15
C ASN A 307 -10.11 -6.18 -10.58
N GLU A 308 -11.26 -6.81 -10.82
CA GLU A 308 -11.63 -7.34 -12.13
C GLU A 308 -11.68 -6.24 -13.22
N GLU A 309 -12.15 -5.04 -12.88
CA GLU A 309 -12.27 -3.90 -13.82
C GLU A 309 -10.92 -3.24 -14.12
N THR A 310 -9.99 -3.23 -13.16
CA THR A 310 -8.69 -2.57 -13.31
C THR A 310 -7.56 -3.51 -13.74
N THR A 311 -7.82 -4.82 -13.80
CA THR A 311 -6.84 -5.81 -14.29
C THR A 311 -6.51 -5.54 -15.76
N ASN A 312 -5.23 -5.37 -16.07
CA ASN A 312 -4.72 -5.02 -17.40
C ASN A 312 -5.43 -3.81 -18.04
N MET A 313 -5.88 -2.86 -17.21
CA MET A 313 -6.47 -1.59 -17.65
C MET A 313 -5.50 -0.82 -18.55
N PHE A 314 -4.21 -0.84 -18.21
CA PHE A 314 -3.14 -0.32 -19.07
C PHE A 314 -2.61 -1.44 -19.96
N ASN A 315 -3.35 -1.71 -21.02
CA ASN A 315 -2.99 -2.64 -22.11
C ASN A 315 -2.49 -1.86 -23.34
N LYS A 316 -2.22 -2.58 -24.44
CA LYS A 316 -1.76 -2.00 -25.70
C LYS A 316 -2.61 -0.82 -26.20
N LYS A 317 -3.94 -0.95 -26.18
CA LYS A 317 -4.87 0.10 -26.62
C LYS A 317 -4.77 1.34 -25.73
N ALA A 318 -4.59 1.16 -24.42
CA ALA A 318 -4.39 2.29 -23.50
C ALA A 318 -3.08 3.03 -23.81
N PHE A 319 -1.98 2.31 -24.05
CA PHE A 319 -0.70 2.92 -24.43
C PHE A 319 -0.76 3.65 -25.77
N GLU A 320 -1.53 3.15 -26.74
CA GLU A 320 -1.78 3.83 -28.03
C GLU A 320 -2.54 5.17 -27.88
N GLN A 321 -3.31 5.34 -26.81
CA GLN A 321 -4.05 6.58 -26.53
C GLN A 321 -3.23 7.61 -25.76
N MET A 322 -2.16 7.20 -25.08
CA MET A 322 -1.29 8.10 -24.35
C MET A 322 -0.51 9.00 -25.31
N LYS A 323 -0.08 10.17 -24.82
CA LYS A 323 0.87 10.99 -25.58
C LYS A 323 2.19 10.24 -25.73
N ASN A 324 2.81 10.36 -26.90
CA ASN A 324 4.11 9.73 -27.19
C ASN A 324 5.22 10.11 -26.19
N ASP A 325 5.12 11.29 -25.59
CA ASP A 325 6.08 11.79 -24.61
C ASP A 325 5.59 11.65 -23.14
N ALA A 326 4.49 10.93 -22.91
CA ALA A 326 3.91 10.73 -21.59
C ALA A 326 4.80 9.85 -20.69
N ILE A 327 4.70 10.07 -19.39
CA ILE A 327 5.37 9.23 -18.38
C ILE A 327 4.34 8.55 -17.50
N LEU A 328 4.44 7.22 -17.38
CA LEU A 328 3.55 6.42 -16.52
C LEU A 328 4.20 6.14 -15.16
N ILE A 329 3.47 6.37 -14.08
CA ILE A 329 3.89 6.02 -12.71
C ILE A 329 2.88 5.05 -12.10
N ASN A 330 3.33 3.86 -11.71
CA ASN A 330 2.50 2.87 -11.02
C ASN A 330 2.93 2.68 -9.56
N ILE A 331 2.12 3.22 -8.63
CA ILE A 331 2.27 3.01 -7.18
C ILE A 331 1.19 2.08 -6.60
N SER A 332 0.46 1.40 -7.48
CA SER A 332 -0.63 0.51 -7.12
C SER A 332 -0.17 -0.95 -7.18
N ARG A 333 -0.81 -1.79 -7.99
CA ARG A 333 -0.41 -3.20 -8.19
C ARG A 333 0.08 -3.40 -9.62
N GLY A 334 1.00 -4.34 -9.81
CA GLY A 334 1.58 -4.63 -11.13
C GLY A 334 0.54 -5.09 -12.15
N GLY A 335 -0.49 -5.82 -11.73
CA GLY A 335 -1.51 -6.45 -12.59
C GLY A 335 -2.53 -5.48 -13.16
N ILE A 336 -2.42 -4.19 -12.82
CA ILE A 336 -3.18 -3.12 -13.49
C ILE A 336 -2.56 -2.79 -14.86
N VAL A 337 -1.28 -3.13 -15.03
CA VAL A 337 -0.50 -2.87 -16.25
C VAL A 337 -0.10 -4.19 -16.89
N ASP A 338 -0.48 -4.37 -18.14
CA ASP A 338 0.04 -5.45 -18.99
C ASP A 338 1.54 -5.20 -19.22
N GLN A 339 2.37 -6.12 -18.75
CA GLN A 339 3.83 -5.96 -18.76
C GLN A 339 4.41 -6.02 -20.17
N ASP A 340 3.86 -6.87 -21.03
CA ASP A 340 4.32 -7.02 -22.42
C ASP A 340 3.94 -5.77 -23.21
N ALA A 341 2.70 -5.29 -23.03
CA ALA A 341 2.27 -4.05 -23.65
C ALA A 341 3.09 -2.84 -23.18
N LEU A 342 3.46 -2.78 -21.89
CA LEU A 342 4.32 -1.71 -21.38
C LEU A 342 5.74 -1.79 -21.95
N TYR A 343 6.29 -3.00 -22.06
CA TYR A 343 7.60 -3.21 -22.66
C TYR A 343 7.61 -2.73 -24.11
N ASP A 344 6.62 -3.14 -24.91
CA ASP A 344 6.47 -2.72 -26.29
C ASP A 344 6.28 -1.22 -26.43
N ALA A 345 5.46 -0.61 -25.56
CA ALA A 345 5.24 0.83 -25.56
C ALA A 345 6.52 1.63 -25.28
N LEU A 346 7.34 1.18 -24.33
CA LEU A 346 8.63 1.80 -24.02
C LEU A 346 9.66 1.58 -25.14
N LYS A 347 9.73 0.36 -25.67
CA LYS A 347 10.68 -0.01 -26.73
C LYS A 347 10.39 0.74 -28.03
N ASN A 348 9.12 0.90 -28.37
CA ASN A 348 8.68 1.55 -29.61
C ASN A 348 8.47 3.06 -29.45
N GLY A 349 8.72 3.63 -28.26
CA GLY A 349 8.58 5.07 -28.01
C GLY A 349 7.13 5.58 -28.06
N GLN A 350 6.15 4.72 -27.77
CA GLN A 350 4.74 5.12 -27.61
C GLN A 350 4.51 5.90 -26.30
N ILE A 351 5.37 5.68 -25.31
CA ILE A 351 5.49 6.53 -24.14
C ILE A 351 6.96 6.79 -23.86
N ARG A 352 7.25 7.89 -23.16
CA ARG A 352 8.63 8.29 -22.87
C ARG A 352 9.31 7.40 -21.83
N ALA A 353 8.60 7.08 -20.75
CA ALA A 353 9.18 6.39 -19.59
C ALA A 353 8.13 5.80 -18.66
N ALA A 354 8.58 4.88 -17.80
CA ALA A 354 7.77 4.38 -16.69
C ALA A 354 8.55 4.21 -15.39
N GLY A 355 7.91 4.57 -14.28
CA GLY A 355 8.37 4.29 -12.91
C GLY A 355 7.36 3.43 -12.18
N LYS A 356 7.80 2.36 -11.51
CA LYS A 356 6.89 1.40 -10.86
C LYS A 356 7.41 0.93 -9.50
N GLU A 357 6.50 0.79 -8.53
CA GLU A 357 6.76 0.24 -7.19
C GLU A 357 6.49 -1.27 -7.09
N SER A 358 5.63 -1.81 -7.96
CA SER A 358 5.15 -3.19 -7.89
C SER A 358 5.39 -3.95 -9.20
N PHE A 359 5.77 -5.22 -9.08
CA PHE A 359 6.03 -6.18 -10.18
C PHE A 359 5.09 -7.38 -10.06
N TYR A 360 4.97 -8.14 -11.16
CA TYR A 360 4.46 -9.50 -11.17
C TYR A 360 5.61 -10.48 -11.31
#